data_AF-A0A962LIR9-F1
#
_entry.id   AF-A0A962LIR9-F1
#
_cell.length_a   1.000
_cell.length_b   1.000
_cell.length_c   1.000
_cell.angle_alpha   90.00
_cell.angle_beta   90.00
_cell.angle_gamma   90.00
#
_symmetry.space_group_name_H-M   'P 1'
#
loop_
_entity.id
_entity.type
_entity.pdbx_description
1 polymer ?
#
loop_
_entity_poly.entity_id
_entity_poly.type
_entity_poly.pdbx_seq_one_letter_code
_entity_poly.pdbx_strand_id
1 'polypeptide(L)' 'ITEAEAAAILQRVEEGVEAPRPKTLFEPGEMVRVIDGPFNDFNGVVEDVNYEKSRLNVAVLIFGRSTPVELEFGQVEKA' A
#
# COMPACT_ATOMS: atom_id res chain seq x y z
N ILE A 1 29.00 -7.32 34.11
CA ILE A 1 28.28 -6.82 32.92
C ILE A 1 29.24 -5.87 32.24
N THR A 2 29.77 -6.27 31.09
CA THR A 2 30.82 -5.51 30.41
C THR A 2 30.20 -4.40 29.56
N GLU A 3 30.85 -3.25 29.42
CA GLU A 3 30.36 -2.13 28.59
C GLU A 3 30.04 -2.57 27.15
N ALA A 4 30.73 -3.60 26.65
CA ALA A 4 30.48 -4.20 25.34
C ALA A 4 29.10 -4.88 25.22
N GLU A 5 28.61 -5.51 26.30
CA GLU A 5 27.29 -6.15 26.32
C GLU A 5 26.17 -5.10 26.38
N ALA A 6 26.40 -3.96 27.04
CA ALA A 6 25.46 -2.84 27.08
C ALA A 6 25.35 -2.14 25.72
N ALA A 7 26.47 -1.97 25.01
CA ALA A 7 26.50 -1.39 23.66
C ALA A 7 25.75 -2.26 22.64
N ALA A 8 25.85 -3.58 22.75
CA ALA A 8 25.16 -4.51 21.85
C ALA A 8 23.63 -4.48 21.99
N ILE A 9 23.10 -4.11 23.17
CA ILE A 9 21.65 -3.96 23.38
C ILE A 9 21.16 -2.60 22.86
N LEU A 10 21.95 -1.53 23.01
CA LEU A 10 21.60 -0.19 22.48
C LEU A 10 21.56 -0.16 20.94
N GLN A 11 22.48 -0.86 20.27
CA GLN A 11 22.51 -0.90 18.80
C GLN A 11 21.32 -1.67 18.20
N ARG A 12 20.76 -2.64 18.95
CA ARG A 12 19.59 -3.43 18.51
C ARG A 12 18.27 -2.66 18.59
N VAL A 13 18.25 -1.51 19.27
CA VAL A 13 17.09 -0.61 19.34
C VAL A 13 17.12 0.40 18.18
N GLU A 14 18.31 0.82 17.72
CA GLU A 14 18.44 1.69 16.53
C GLU A 14 18.07 0.98 15.22
N GLU A 15 18.28 -0.34 15.12
CA GLU A 15 17.82 -1.15 13.99
C GLU A 15 16.33 -1.55 14.09
N GLY A 16 15.66 -1.20 15.21
CA GLY A 16 14.31 -1.66 15.54
C GLY A 16 13.14 -0.79 15.04
N VAL A 17 13.39 0.26 14.25
CA VAL A 17 12.31 1.17 13.78
C VAL A 17 12.34 1.40 12.27
N GLU A 18 12.89 0.46 11.50
CA GLU A 18 12.45 0.27 10.12
C GLU A 18 11.51 -0.91 10.07
N ALA A 19 10.36 -0.80 10.75
CA ALA A 19 9.19 -1.46 10.17
C ALA A 19 9.13 -0.93 8.73
N PRO A 20 9.24 -1.77 7.69
CA PRO A 20 9.05 -1.30 6.33
C PRO A 20 7.58 -0.88 6.30
N ARG A 21 7.30 0.40 6.60
CA ARG A 21 6.02 0.99 6.28
C ARG A 21 5.93 0.72 4.80
N PRO A 22 4.94 -0.02 4.30
CA PRO A 22 4.67 0.00 2.88
C PRO A 22 4.26 1.46 2.63
N LYS A 23 5.24 2.32 2.31
CA LYS A 23 5.00 3.62 1.69
C LYS A 23 4.68 3.32 0.23
N THR A 24 3.68 2.47 0.02
CA THR A 24 3.09 2.29 -1.30
C THR A 24 2.26 3.55 -1.50
N LEU A 25 2.97 4.62 -1.86
CA LEU A 25 2.37 5.88 -2.29
C LEU A 25 1.77 5.56 -3.65
N PHE A 26 0.45 5.64 -3.72
CA PHE A 26 -0.27 5.49 -4.98
C PHE A 26 -0.40 6.87 -5.61
N GLU A 27 -0.19 6.93 -6.92
CA GLU A 27 -0.34 8.17 -7.68
C GLU A 27 -1.43 8.00 -8.74
N PRO A 28 -2.20 9.06 -9.04
CA PRO A 28 -3.10 9.07 -10.19
C PRO A 28 -2.36 8.67 -11.47
N GLY A 29 -2.93 7.74 -12.24
CA GLY A 29 -2.36 7.14 -13.44
C GLY A 29 -1.60 5.84 -13.20
N GLU A 30 -1.35 5.43 -11.95
CA GLU A 30 -0.73 4.14 -11.68
C GLU A 30 -1.69 2.98 -11.93
N MET A 31 -1.15 1.89 -12.48
CA MET A 31 -1.88 0.62 -12.56
C MET A 31 -1.79 -0.13 -11.24
N VAL A 32 -2.95 -0.59 -10.78
CA VAL A 32 -3.08 -1.36 -9.55
C VAL A 32 -3.90 -2.61 -9.81
N ARG A 33 -3.58 -3.67 -9.08
CA ARG A 33 -4.38 -4.88 -9.04
C ARG A 33 -5.15 -4.92 -7.73
N VAL A 34 -6.43 -5.23 -7.81
CA VAL A 34 -7.27 -5.43 -6.64
C VAL A 34 -7.03 -6.83 -6.09
N ILE A 35 -6.74 -6.93 -4.80
CA ILE A 35 -6.41 -8.20 -4.11
C ILE A 35 -7.48 -8.65 -3.11
N ASP A 36 -8.53 -7.85 -2.92
CA ASP A 36 -9.61 -8.13 -1.97
C ASP A 36 -10.97 -7.64 -2.47
N GLY A 37 -12.04 -8.22 -1.92
CA GLY A 37 -13.42 -7.87 -2.24
C GLY A 37 -13.95 -8.43 -3.56
N PRO A 38 -15.11 -7.95 -4.04
CA PRO A 38 -15.79 -8.49 -5.22
C PRO A 38 -15.08 -8.21 -6.54
N PHE A 39 -14.05 -7.36 -6.51
CA PHE A 39 -13.23 -6.98 -7.65
C PHE A 39 -11.83 -7.58 -7.59
N ASN A 40 -11.59 -8.57 -6.74
CA ASN A 40 -10.31 -9.29 -6.68
C ASN A 40 -9.91 -9.82 -8.07
N ASP A 41 -8.60 -9.82 -8.34
CA ASP A 41 -7.95 -10.19 -9.60
C ASP A 41 -8.22 -9.26 -10.80
N PHE A 42 -9.00 -8.20 -10.62
CA PHE A 42 -9.11 -7.16 -11.65
C PHE A 42 -8.00 -6.14 -11.55
N ASN A 43 -7.57 -5.66 -12.72
CA ASN A 43 -6.66 -4.53 -12.85
C ASN A 43 -7.48 -3.24 -13.04
N GLY A 44 -6.95 -2.16 -12.48
CA GLY A 44 -7.50 -0.83 -12.64
C GLY A 44 -6.43 0.24 -12.65
N VAL A 45 -6.85 1.46 -13.00
CA VAL A 45 -5.99 2.64 -12.97
C VAL A 45 -6.44 3.53 -11.82
N VAL A 46 -5.52 4.01 -11.00
CA VAL A 46 -5.81 5.00 -9.96
C VAL A 46 -6.19 6.31 -10.63
N GLU A 47 -7.38 6.81 -10.39
CA GLU A 47 -7.86 8.09 -10.91
C GLU A 47 -7.57 9.23 -9.91
N ASP A 48 -7.77 8.96 -8.62
CA ASP A 48 -7.57 9.92 -7.55
C ASP A 48 -7.24 9.22 -6.23
N VAL A 49 -6.51 9.92 -5.36
CA VAL A 49 -6.05 9.38 -4.08
C VAL A 49 -6.42 10.32 -2.94
N ASN A 50 -7.27 9.83 -2.05
CA ASN A 50 -7.66 10.54 -0.84
C ASN A 50 -6.88 10.00 0.37
N TYR A 51 -5.76 10.65 0.67
CA TYR A 51 -4.92 10.31 1.83
C TYR A 51 -5.56 10.64 3.17
N GLU A 52 -6.44 11.64 3.25
CA GLU A 52 -7.13 12.01 4.49
C GLU A 52 -8.12 10.93 4.93
N LYS A 53 -8.79 10.30 3.97
CA LYS A 53 -9.78 9.23 4.19
C LYS A 53 -9.21 7.83 4.04
N SER A 54 -7.94 7.70 3.66
CA SER A 54 -7.31 6.42 3.32
C SER A 54 -8.09 5.65 2.24
N ARG A 55 -8.46 6.34 1.15
CA ARG A 55 -9.27 5.81 0.03
C ARG A 55 -8.63 6.10 -1.33
N LEU A 56 -8.84 5.19 -2.28
CA LEU A 56 -8.39 5.26 -3.66
C LEU A 56 -9.59 5.18 -4.59
N ASN A 57 -9.70 6.13 -5.50
CA ASN A 57 -10.63 6.02 -6.63
C ASN A 57 -9.91 5.30 -7.75
N VAL A 58 -10.40 4.11 -8.09
CA VAL A 58 -9.78 3.23 -9.09
C VAL A 58 -10.79 2.95 -10.22
N ALA A 59 -10.37 3.17 -11.45
CA ALA A 59 -11.09 2.78 -12.66
C ALA A 59 -10.76 1.31 -13.00
N VAL A 60 -11.61 0.38 -12.56
CA VAL A 60 -11.41 -1.06 -12.80
C VAL A 60 -11.96 -1.44 -14.16
N LEU A 61 -11.18 -2.17 -14.96
CA LEU A 61 -11.61 -2.67 -16.27
C LEU A 61 -12.35 -4.00 -16.12
N ILE A 62 -13.66 -3.98 -16.34
CA ILE A 62 -14.51 -5.17 -16.27
C ILE A 62 -15.28 -5.31 -17.60
N PHE A 63 -15.10 -6.44 -18.29
CA PHE A 63 -15.72 -6.71 -19.61
C PHE A 63 -15.52 -5.59 -20.65
N GLY A 64 -14.33 -4.96 -20.65
CA GLY A 64 -14.02 -3.85 -21.55
C GLY A 64 -14.71 -2.52 -21.20
N ARG A 65 -15.33 -2.42 -20.02
CA ARG A 65 -15.93 -1.20 -19.48
C ARG A 65 -15.15 -0.72 -18.27
N SER A 66 -14.81 0.56 -18.24
CA SER A 66 -14.22 1.19 -17.06
C SER A 66 -15.32 1.46 -16.03
N THR A 67 -15.18 0.87 -14.84
CA THR A 67 -16.10 1.08 -13.72
C THR A 67 -15.33 1.76 -12.59
N PRO A 68 -15.66 3.01 -12.22
CA PRO A 68 -15.03 3.68 -11.09
C PRO A 68 -15.51 3.05 -9.79
N VAL A 69 -14.58 2.65 -8.93
CA VAL A 69 -14.84 2.10 -7.60
C VAL A 69 -13.92 2.75 -6.58
N GLU A 70 -14.39 2.85 -5.34
CA GLU A 70 -13.61 3.37 -4.22
C GLU A 70 -13.07 2.18 -3.41
N LEU A 71 -11.76 2.10 -3.23
CA LEU A 71 -11.05 1.01 -2.56
C LEU A 71 -10.15 1.54 -1.46
N GLU A 72 -9.83 0.69 -0.49
CA GLU A 72 -8.81 1.02 0.52
C GLU A 72 -7.40 0.66 0.03
N PHE A 73 -6.39 1.31 0.59
CA PHE A 73 -4.98 1.04 0.27
C PHE A 73 -4.58 -0.43 0.48
N GLY A 74 -5.21 -1.14 1.43
CA GLY A 74 -4.95 -2.56 1.70
C GLY A 74 -5.66 -3.53 0.76
N GLN A 75 -6.60 -3.04 -0.06
CA GLN A 75 -7.36 -3.86 -1.01
C GLN A 75 -6.73 -3.89 -2.40
N VAL A 76 -5.64 -3.14 -2.60
CA VAL A 76 -4.93 -3.05 -3.87
C VAL A 76 -3.44 -3.25 -3.69
N GLU A 77 -2.79 -3.79 -4.70
CA GLU A 77 -1.34 -3.88 -4.85
C GLU A 77 -0.89 -3.16 -6.13
N LYS A 78 0.34 -2.64 -6.16
CA LYS A 78 0.90 -2.11 -7.41
C LYS A 78 1.07 -3.27 -8.40
N ALA A 79 0.56 -3.08 -9.62
CA ALA A 79 0.66 -4.06 -10.70
C ALA A 79 2.06 -4.09 -11.33
#